data_AF-A0A660S4D1-F1
#
_entry.id   AF-A0A660S4D1-F1
#
_cell.length_a   1.000
_cell.length_b   1.000
_cell.length_c   1.000
_cell.angle_alpha   90.00
_cell.angle_beta   90.00
_cell.angle_gamma   90.00
#
_symmetry.space_group_name_H-M   'P 1'
#
loop_
_entity.id
_entity.type
_entity.pdbx_description
1 polymer ?
#
loop_
_entity_poly.entity_id
_entity_poly.type
_entity_poly.pdbx_seq_one_letter_code
_entity_poly.pdbx_strand_id
1 'polypeptide(L)'
;LNVSPIFLETILQDLEKDDFIAIKDDEVFFTKPLQKIKISNVIGLDSVEESSELPEMSNFTKKISNIFHNVSQITLEDLLKI
;
A
#
# COMPACT_ATOMS: atom_id res chain seq x y z
N LEU A 1 -5.80 -17.35 6.84
CA LEU A 1 -5.54 -17.00 5.42
C LEU A 1 -5.37 -18.30 4.65
N ASN A 2 -6.11 -18.51 3.56
CA ASN A 2 -5.99 -19.72 2.74
C ASN A 2 -5.10 -19.42 1.53
N VAL A 3 -3.81 -19.27 1.78
CA VAL A 3 -2.78 -18.98 0.77
C VAL A 3 -1.67 -20.02 0.88
N SER A 4 -1.08 -20.38 -0.26
CA SER A 4 0.04 -21.32 -0.31
C SER A 4 1.22 -20.80 0.55
N PRO A 5 1.90 -21.65 1.35
CA PRO A 5 3.03 -21.22 2.17
C PRO A 5 4.14 -20.54 1.37
N ILE A 6 4.47 -21.07 0.18
CA ILE A 6 5.50 -20.50 -0.70
C ILE A 6 5.11 -19.10 -1.17
N PHE A 7 3.82 -18.90 -1.47
CA PHE A 7 3.31 -17.61 -1.89
C PHE A 7 3.32 -16.60 -0.75
N LEU A 8 3.01 -17.04 0.49
CA LEU A 8 3.11 -16.20 1.67
C LEU A 8 4.56 -15.77 1.93
N GLU A 9 5.52 -16.68 1.80
CA GLU A 9 6.95 -16.37 1.96
C GLU A 9 7.41 -15.33 0.93
N THR A 10 6.98 -15.45 -0.33
CA THR A 10 7.28 -14.44 -1.36
C THR A 10 6.70 -13.07 -0.99
N ILE A 11 5.44 -13.02 -0.53
CA ILE A 11 4.82 -11.75 -0.08
C ILE A 11 5.60 -11.15 1.09
N LEU A 12 6.01 -11.95 2.07
CA LEU A 12 6.75 -11.46 3.23
C LEU A 12 8.12 -10.91 2.82
N GLN A 13 8.82 -11.56 1.89
CA GLN A 13 10.09 -11.07 1.36
C GLN A 13 9.94 -9.74 0.62
N ASP A 14 8.87 -9.58 -0.18
CA ASP A 14 8.58 -8.31 -0.87
C ASP A 14 8.28 -7.19 0.13
N LEU A 15 7.45 -7.44 1.14
CA LEU A 15 7.12 -6.45 2.17
C LEU A 15 8.32 -6.09 3.06
N GLU A 16 9.22 -7.02 3.32
CA GLU A 16 10.46 -6.77 4.07
C GLU A 16 11.43 -5.92 3.26
N LYS A 17 11.61 -6.23 1.97
CA LYS A 17 12.44 -5.47 1.03
C LYS A 17 11.99 -4.01 0.91
N ASP A 18 10.68 -3.78 0.92
CA ASP A 18 10.09 -2.45 0.81
C ASP A 18 9.98 -1.72 2.17
N ASP A 19 10.61 -2.27 3.23
CA ASP A 19 10.69 -1.67 4.56
C ASP A 19 9.30 -1.42 5.18
N PHE A 20 8.32 -2.31 4.92
CA PHE A 20 7.03 -2.32 5.61
C PHE A 20 7.06 -3.20 6.86
N ILE A 21 7.75 -4.34 6.76
CA ILE A 21 7.89 -5.29 7.84
C ILE A 21 9.36 -5.64 8.09
N ALA A 22 9.65 -6.15 9.26
CA ALA A 22 10.92 -6.78 9.60
C ALA A 22 10.63 -8.16 10.17
N ILE A 23 11.38 -9.17 9.74
CA ILE A 23 11.27 -10.53 10.24
C ILE A 23 12.40 -10.77 11.23
N LYS A 24 12.07 -11.16 12.47
CA LYS A 24 13.06 -11.47 13.51
C LYS A 24 12.54 -12.59 14.40
N ASP A 25 13.40 -13.58 14.66
CA ASP A 25 13.09 -14.70 15.55
C ASP A 25 11.76 -15.41 15.18
N ASP A 26 11.53 -15.61 13.87
CA ASP A 26 10.29 -16.17 13.29
C ASP A 26 9.01 -15.32 13.52
N GLU A 27 9.15 -14.09 14.03
CA GLU A 27 8.07 -13.13 14.20
C GLU A 27 8.13 -12.00 13.17
N VAL A 28 6.97 -11.46 12.81
CA VAL A 28 6.81 -10.36 11.84
C VAL A 28 6.40 -9.08 12.57
N PHE A 29 7.16 -8.01 12.35
CA PHE A 29 6.93 -6.70 12.95
C PHE A 29 6.73 -5.64 11.89
N PHE A 30 5.84 -4.66 12.12
CA PHE A 30 5.80 -3.47 11.30
C PHE A 30 7.01 -2.57 11.62
N THR A 31 7.72 -2.10 10.60
CA THR A 31 8.89 -1.19 10.75
C THR A 31 8.46 0.22 11.19
N LYS A 32 7.21 0.58 10.90
CA LYS A 32 6.61 1.89 11.16
C LYS A 32 5.27 1.71 11.89
N PRO A 33 4.85 2.70 12.72
CA PRO A 33 3.51 2.70 13.29
C PRO A 33 2.43 2.62 12.21
N LEU A 34 1.33 1.90 12.46
CA LEU A 34 0.25 1.68 11.49
C LEU A 34 -0.35 2.98 10.93
N GLN A 35 -0.35 4.05 11.73
CA GLN A 35 -0.82 5.39 11.33
C GLN A 35 0.07 6.07 10.29
N LYS A 36 1.27 5.54 10.06
CA LYS A 36 2.24 6.05 9.08
C LYS A 36 2.32 5.17 7.84
N ILE A 37 1.65 4.02 7.81
CA ILE A 37 1.65 3.11 6.66
C ILE A 37 0.39 3.38 5.86
N LYS A 38 0.53 4.12 4.76
CA LYS A 38 -0.55 4.34 3.79
C LYS A 38 -0.84 3.06 3.04
N ILE A 39 -2.13 2.77 2.81
CA ILE A 39 -2.54 1.57 2.06
C ILE A 39 -2.01 1.65 0.63
N SER A 40 -2.04 2.82 0.00
CA SER A 40 -1.57 3.03 -1.37
C SER A 40 -0.18 2.45 -1.61
N ASN A 41 0.71 2.61 -0.62
CA ASN A 41 2.08 2.13 -0.68
C ASN A 41 2.15 0.60 -0.60
N VAL A 42 1.23 -0.04 0.15
CA VAL A 42 1.15 -1.51 0.28
C VAL A 42 0.57 -2.15 -0.98
N ILE A 43 -0.40 -1.49 -1.64
CA ILE A 43 -1.04 -2.00 -2.86
C ILE A 43 -0.40 -1.50 -4.16
N GLY A 44 0.75 -0.83 -4.08
CA GLY A 44 1.54 -0.39 -5.24
C GLY A 44 0.87 0.70 -6.09
N LEU A 45 -0.03 1.49 -5.52
CA LEU A 45 -0.77 2.55 -6.23
C LEU A 45 -0.04 3.90 -6.26
N ASP A 46 1.12 4.02 -5.62
CA ASP A 46 1.90 5.25 -5.56
C ASP A 46 2.29 5.77 -6.96
N SER A 47 2.47 4.85 -7.92
CA SER A 47 2.77 5.17 -9.33
C SER A 47 1.67 5.92 -10.07
N VAL A 48 0.44 5.95 -9.54
CA VAL A 48 -0.68 6.64 -10.19
C VAL A 48 -0.76 8.11 -9.78
N GLU A 49 -0.25 8.48 -8.60
CA GLU A 49 -0.28 9.87 -8.11
C GLU A 49 0.64 10.80 -8.91
N GLU A 50 1.77 10.31 -9.44
CA GLU A 50 2.74 11.13 -10.20
C GLU A 50 2.25 11.64 -11.56
N SER A 51 1.11 11.13 -12.07
CA SER A 51 0.58 11.49 -13.39
C SER A 51 -0.37 12.71 -13.40
N SER A 52 -0.52 13.38 -12.25
CA SER A 52 -1.62 14.33 -12.01
C SER A 52 -1.41 15.76 -12.56
N GLU A 53 -0.28 16.07 -13.21
CA GLU A 53 0.01 17.44 -13.69
C GLU A 53 -0.01 17.64 -15.22
N LEU A 54 -0.52 16.69 -16.01
CA LEU A 54 -0.61 16.90 -17.47
C LEU A 54 -1.92 17.60 -17.87
N PRO A 55 -1.87 18.75 -18.59
CA PRO A 55 -3.06 19.51 -19.01
C PRO A 55 -4.07 18.73 -19.87
N GLU A 56 -3.64 17.63 -20.50
CA GLU A 56 -4.41 16.83 -21.46
C GLU A 56 -5.09 15.59 -20.84
N MET A 57 -5.19 15.51 -19.51
CA MET A 57 -5.88 14.39 -18.88
C MET A 57 -7.40 14.42 -19.15
N SER A 58 -7.91 13.34 -19.75
CA SER A 58 -9.33 13.19 -20.07
C SER A 58 -10.21 13.20 -18.81
N ASN A 59 -11.51 13.49 -18.96
CA ASN A 59 -12.47 13.46 -17.83
C ASN A 59 -12.51 12.10 -17.10
N PHE A 60 -12.07 11.01 -17.73
CA PHE A 60 -11.97 9.69 -17.13
C PHE A 60 -10.80 9.62 -16.13
N THR A 61 -9.62 10.10 -16.49
CA THR A 61 -8.44 10.06 -15.61
C THR A 61 -8.60 10.97 -14.41
N LYS A 62 -9.26 12.13 -14.55
CA LYS A 62 -9.61 13.01 -13.41
C LYS A 62 -10.52 12.33 -12.39
N LYS A 63 -11.54 11.59 -12.85
CA LYS A 63 -12.44 10.84 -11.95
C LYS A 63 -11.70 9.73 -11.21
N ILE A 64 -10.80 9.04 -11.90
CA ILE A 64 -9.98 7.98 -11.32
C ILE A 64 -8.95 8.54 -10.33
N SER A 65 -8.31 9.67 -10.66
CA SER A 65 -7.38 10.38 -9.78
C SER A 65 -8.02 10.75 -8.43
N ASN A 66 -9.26 11.25 -8.44
CA ASN A 66 -9.98 11.54 -7.19
C ASN A 66 -10.23 10.30 -6.32
N ILE A 67 -10.48 9.13 -6.93
CA ILE A 67 -10.64 7.87 -6.20
C ILE A 67 -9.31 7.47 -5.57
N PHE A 68 -8.22 7.55 -6.33
CA PHE A 68 -6.89 7.22 -5.84
C PHE A 68 -6.41 8.17 -4.74
N HIS A 69 -6.71 9.46 -4.86
CA HIS A 69 -6.42 10.45 -3.84
C HIS A 69 -7.10 10.13 -2.50
N ASN A 70 -8.36 9.67 -2.53
CA ASN A 70 -9.06 9.28 -1.31
C ASN A 70 -8.41 8.04 -0.67
N VAL A 71 -7.97 7.06 -1.48
CA VAL A 71 -7.31 5.84 -0.99
C VAL A 71 -5.90 6.14 -0.46
N SER A 72 -5.18 7.11 -1.02
CA SER A 72 -3.83 7.48 -0.60
C SER A 72 -3.75 8.23 0.74
N GLN A 73 -4.90 8.66 1.28
CA GLN A 73 -4.99 9.23 2.63
C GLN A 73 -5.31 8.19 3.71
N ILE A 74 -5.71 6.97 3.32
CA ILE A 74 -6.11 5.92 4.28
C ILE A 74 -4.86 5.16 4.74
N THR A 75 -4.74 4.99 6.05
CA THR A 75 -3.65 4.24 6.70
C THR A 75 -4.08 2.82 7.06
N LEU A 76 -3.13 1.95 7.38
CA LEU A 76 -3.44 0.61 7.90
C LEU A 76 -4.20 0.67 9.22
N GLU A 77 -3.99 1.69 10.06
CA GLU A 77 -4.75 1.84 11.29
C GLU A 77 -6.24 2.11 11.02
N ASP A 78 -6.55 2.87 9.98
CA ASP A 78 -7.93 3.20 9.63
C ASP A 78 -8.74 1.96 9.24
N LEU A 79 -8.09 0.94 8.65
CA LEU A 79 -8.74 -0.33 8.32
C LEU A 79 -9.10 -1.16 9.56
N LEU A 80 -8.37 -1.02 10.65
CA LEU A 80 -8.64 -1.77 11.88
C LEU A 80 -9.80 -1.19 12.70
N LYS A 81 -10.21 0.04 12.39
CA LYS A 81 -11.32 0.76 13.04
C LYS A 81 -12.66 0.55 12.33
N ILE A 82 -12.68 -0.20 11.22
CA ILE A 82 -13.88 -0.59 10.47
C ILE A 82 -14.45 -1.88 11.06
#